data_AF-A0A8S1HAS6-F1
#
_entry.id   AF-A0A8S1HAS6-F1
#
_cell.length_a   1.000
_cell.length_b   1.000
_cell.length_c   1.000
_cell.angle_alpha   90.00
_cell.angle_beta   90.00
_cell.angle_gamma   90.00
#
_symmetry.space_group_name_H-M   'P 1'
#
loop_
_entity.id
_entity.type
_entity.pdbx_description
1 polymer ?
#
loop_
_entity_poly.entity_id
_entity_poly.type
_entity_poly.pdbx_seq_one_letter_code
_entity_poly.pdbx_strand_id
1 'polypeptide(L)'
;MAIRPVAVMPKFGHMTGKENLEAYPLHKAAFFNDTQTILQLLRNGRRSISEKDMHGNTALHIATMLGHREATALLLANNAPVRTKNVDGWNPLMEAISYGDRQIITEMLRKLKSQTREHLSQRKPHLLKVFKELGDFYLEVKWDFQSWIPLLSRILPSDVCLIYKKGTKLRMDTTLADFGERNWERGDITFLYDADGPRGNQFIIMDNKTKVFQRGRNEESEMEVDEEVDVLMSTDIVNARMSTKTISFQPAYSGWVFKHAREEQLGDYPVTFFTVDGMKLTTRKRREHLSNEDVKKNKSMLTSLATGSMVGDDEFIVR
;
A
#
# COMPACT_ATOMS: atom_id res chain seq x y z
N MET A 1 -32.62 8.80 13.00
CA MET A 1 -33.03 8.65 11.59
C MET A 1 -31.77 8.33 10.80
N ALA A 2 -31.47 7.03 10.64
CA ALA A 2 -30.22 6.57 10.05
C ALA A 2 -30.23 6.88 8.55
N ILE A 3 -29.45 7.87 8.13
CA ILE A 3 -29.15 8.12 6.73
C ILE A 3 -28.27 6.95 6.29
N ARG A 4 -28.88 5.90 5.75
CA ARG A 4 -28.15 4.91 4.97
C ARG A 4 -27.49 5.71 3.83
N PRO A 5 -26.16 5.73 3.70
CA PRO A 5 -25.56 6.30 2.52
C PRO A 5 -26.16 5.55 1.34
N VAL A 6 -26.65 6.31 0.36
CA VAL A 6 -27.14 5.78 -0.91
C VAL A 6 -25.98 4.98 -1.48
N ALA A 7 -26.01 3.66 -1.28
CA ALA A 7 -25.16 2.76 -2.01
C ALA A 7 -25.42 3.11 -3.47
N VAL A 8 -24.43 3.74 -4.11
CA VAL A 8 -24.41 3.84 -5.56
C VAL A 8 -24.55 2.40 -6.01
N MET A 9 -25.75 2.05 -6.46
CA MET A 9 -26.01 0.76 -7.08
C MET A 9 -24.83 0.56 -8.01
N PRO A 10 -24.09 -0.55 -7.90
CA PRO A 10 -22.98 -0.76 -8.80
C PRO A 10 -23.55 -0.63 -10.22
N LYS A 11 -22.74 -0.22 -11.19
CA LYS A 11 -23.14 -0.17 -12.61
C LYS A 11 -23.39 -1.59 -13.17
N PHE A 12 -24.15 -2.42 -12.46
CA PHE A 12 -24.67 -3.74 -12.78
C PHE A 12 -25.84 -3.70 -13.75
N GLY A 13 -26.34 -2.51 -14.12
CA GLY A 13 -27.34 -2.33 -15.18
C GLY A 13 -26.90 -2.76 -16.58
N HIS A 14 -25.71 -3.36 -16.76
CA HIS A 14 -25.20 -3.81 -18.05
C HIS A 14 -24.80 -5.30 -18.13
N MET A 15 -25.19 -6.15 -17.16
CA MET A 15 -25.31 -7.59 -17.44
C MET A 15 -26.71 -7.91 -18.00
N THR A 16 -27.15 -7.15 -19.01
CA THR A 16 -28.51 -7.27 -19.58
C THR A 16 -28.66 -8.39 -20.60
N GLY A 17 -27.57 -9.11 -20.93
CA GLY A 17 -27.63 -10.31 -21.76
C GLY A 17 -27.67 -11.57 -20.90
N LYS A 18 -28.76 -12.34 -20.94
CA LYS A 18 -28.83 -13.70 -20.35
C LYS A 18 -27.65 -14.58 -20.79
N GLU A 19 -27.12 -14.35 -21.99
CA GLU A 19 -25.96 -15.07 -22.56
C GLU A 19 -24.64 -14.80 -21.81
N ASN A 20 -24.48 -13.65 -21.16
CA ASN A 20 -23.23 -13.28 -20.48
C ASN A 20 -23.09 -13.92 -19.09
N LEU A 21 -24.19 -14.26 -18.40
CA LEU A 21 -24.15 -14.91 -17.08
C LEU A 21 -23.85 -16.40 -17.17
N GLU A 22 -24.24 -17.07 -18.25
CA GLU A 22 -23.94 -18.50 -18.49
C GLU A 22 -22.45 -18.73 -18.77
N ALA A 23 -21.77 -17.74 -19.35
CA ALA A 23 -20.33 -17.81 -19.61
C ALA A 23 -19.50 -17.81 -18.32
N TYR A 24 -20.00 -17.24 -17.21
CA TYR A 24 -19.30 -17.07 -15.94
C TYR A 24 -20.11 -17.64 -14.75
N PRO A 25 -20.18 -18.98 -14.62
CA PRO A 25 -21.05 -19.63 -13.64
C PRO A 25 -20.66 -19.30 -12.18
N LEU A 26 -19.37 -19.08 -11.90
CA LEU A 26 -18.91 -18.71 -10.55
C LEU A 26 -19.33 -17.27 -10.19
N HIS A 27 -19.28 -16.34 -11.15
CA HIS A 27 -19.76 -14.98 -10.98
C HIS A 27 -21.27 -14.94 -10.83
N LYS A 28 -22.01 -15.74 -11.59
CA LYS A 28 -23.46 -15.91 -11.46
C LYS A 28 -23.83 -16.43 -10.06
N ALA A 29 -23.14 -17.46 -9.57
CA ALA A 29 -23.36 -17.98 -8.23
C ALA A 29 -23.04 -16.95 -7.14
N ALA A 30 -21.93 -16.20 -7.29
CA ALA A 30 -21.61 -15.08 -6.41
C ALA A 30 -22.66 -13.97 -6.45
N PHE A 31 -23.23 -13.66 -7.63
CA PHE A 31 -24.26 -12.65 -7.80
C PHE A 31 -25.54 -12.98 -7.02
N PHE A 32 -25.95 -14.26 -7.02
CA PHE A 32 -27.15 -14.74 -6.32
C PHE A 32 -26.90 -15.16 -4.86
N ASN A 33 -25.68 -14.97 -4.33
CA ASN A 33 -25.25 -15.49 -3.03
C ASN A 33 -25.47 -17.02 -2.88
N ASP A 34 -25.37 -17.77 -3.99
CA ASP A 34 -25.58 -19.21 -4.01
C ASP A 34 -24.29 -19.95 -3.58
N THR A 35 -24.11 -20.05 -2.27
CA THR A 35 -22.96 -20.70 -1.65
C THR A 35 -22.82 -22.19 -2.01
N GLN A 36 -23.92 -22.89 -2.28
CA GLN A 36 -23.90 -24.30 -2.66
C GLN A 36 -23.32 -24.46 -4.06
N THR A 37 -23.77 -23.65 -5.03
CA THR A 37 -23.21 -23.66 -6.38
C THR A 37 -21.76 -23.19 -6.38
N ILE A 38 -21.40 -22.18 -5.59
CA ILE A 38 -19.98 -21.77 -5.43
C ILE A 38 -19.14 -22.96 -4.96
N LEU A 39 -19.54 -23.66 -3.89
CA LEU A 39 -18.84 -24.83 -3.36
C LEU A 39 -18.67 -25.93 -4.42
N GLN A 40 -19.76 -26.25 -5.14
CA GLN A 40 -19.73 -27.28 -6.17
C GLN A 40 -18.78 -26.91 -7.32
N LEU A 41 -18.83 -25.67 -7.80
CA LEU A 41 -17.98 -25.18 -8.87
C LEU A 41 -16.49 -25.19 -8.49
N LEU A 42 -16.17 -24.79 -7.25
CA LEU A 42 -14.80 -24.78 -6.75
C LEU A 42 -14.24 -26.21 -6.55
N ARG A 43 -15.06 -27.14 -6.06
CA ARG A 43 -14.66 -28.55 -5.89
C ARG A 43 -14.41 -29.26 -7.21
N ASN A 44 -15.19 -28.96 -8.23
CA ASN A 44 -15.05 -29.59 -9.55
C ASN A 44 -13.77 -29.16 -10.27
N GLY A 45 -13.09 -28.10 -9.83
CA GLY A 45 -11.78 -27.66 -10.33
C GLY A 45 -11.76 -27.21 -11.80
N ARG A 46 -12.91 -27.19 -12.49
CA ARG A 46 -13.01 -26.92 -13.92
C ARG A 46 -12.74 -25.45 -14.27
N ARG A 47 -12.86 -24.54 -13.29
CA ARG A 47 -12.65 -23.11 -13.49
C ARG A 47 -11.80 -22.51 -12.40
N SER A 48 -10.99 -21.53 -12.77
CA SER A 48 -10.16 -20.81 -11.83
C SER A 48 -10.99 -19.86 -10.97
N ILE A 49 -10.78 -19.87 -9.66
CA ILE A 49 -11.33 -18.87 -8.74
C ILE A 49 -10.87 -17.43 -9.06
N SER A 50 -9.79 -17.31 -9.83
CA SER A 50 -9.24 -16.03 -10.31
C SER A 50 -9.79 -15.59 -11.67
N GLU A 51 -10.75 -16.32 -12.25
CA GLU A 51 -11.35 -15.98 -13.54
C GLU A 51 -11.97 -14.58 -13.49
N LYS A 52 -11.79 -13.83 -14.57
CA LYS A 52 -12.29 -12.47 -14.73
C LYS A 52 -13.42 -12.45 -15.73
N ASP A 53 -14.46 -11.69 -15.43
CA ASP A 53 -15.51 -11.36 -16.40
C ASP A 53 -15.01 -10.29 -17.40
N MET A 54 -15.90 -9.88 -18.31
CA MET A 54 -15.63 -8.83 -19.31
C MET A 54 -15.28 -7.45 -18.73
N HIS A 55 -15.60 -7.20 -17.46
CA HIS A 55 -15.24 -5.98 -16.73
C HIS A 55 -13.97 -6.16 -15.88
N GLY A 56 -13.33 -7.33 -15.98
CA GLY A 56 -12.16 -7.68 -15.19
C GLY A 56 -12.48 -8.06 -13.74
N ASN A 57 -13.77 -8.15 -13.37
CA ASN A 57 -14.19 -8.52 -12.03
C ASN A 57 -14.02 -10.03 -11.85
N THR A 58 -13.57 -10.43 -10.66
CA THR A 58 -13.63 -11.83 -10.21
C THR A 58 -14.94 -12.08 -9.48
N ALA A 59 -15.32 -13.34 -9.25
CA ALA A 59 -16.47 -13.67 -8.42
C ALA A 59 -16.42 -13.01 -7.03
N LEU A 60 -15.21 -12.82 -6.47
CA LEU A 60 -15.02 -12.11 -5.20
C LEU A 60 -15.41 -10.63 -5.30
N HIS A 61 -15.08 -9.94 -6.40
CA HIS A 61 -15.56 -8.57 -6.62
C HIS A 61 -17.09 -8.53 -6.62
N ILE A 62 -17.74 -9.47 -7.32
CA ILE A 62 -19.21 -9.51 -7.44
C ILE A 62 -19.85 -9.70 -6.06
N ALA A 63 -19.41 -10.70 -5.28
CA ALA A 63 -19.92 -10.96 -3.94
C ALA A 63 -19.73 -9.74 -3.02
N THR A 64 -18.55 -9.11 -3.07
CA THR A 64 -18.23 -7.93 -2.26
C THR A 64 -19.05 -6.70 -2.63
N MET A 65 -19.18 -6.38 -3.92
CA MET A 65 -19.95 -5.22 -4.39
C MET A 65 -21.45 -5.33 -4.07
N LEU A 66 -21.97 -6.55 -3.90
CA LEU A 66 -23.35 -6.82 -3.54
C LEU A 66 -23.56 -6.99 -2.02
N GLY A 67 -22.49 -6.96 -1.22
CA GLY A 67 -22.57 -7.16 0.23
C GLY A 67 -22.88 -8.60 0.65
N HIS A 68 -22.67 -9.57 -0.24
CA HIS A 68 -22.95 -10.99 0.02
C HIS A 68 -21.85 -11.60 0.89
N ARG A 69 -22.05 -11.56 2.21
CA ARG A 69 -21.07 -11.98 3.22
C ARG A 69 -20.74 -13.46 3.10
N GLU A 70 -21.74 -14.32 2.93
CA GLU A 70 -21.54 -15.77 2.89
C GLU A 70 -20.74 -16.19 1.66
N ALA A 71 -21.10 -15.69 0.47
CA ALA A 71 -20.33 -15.91 -0.75
C ALA A 71 -18.90 -15.34 -0.64
N THR A 72 -18.74 -14.15 -0.05
CA THR A 72 -17.43 -13.53 0.16
C THR A 72 -16.54 -14.39 1.06
N ALA A 73 -17.02 -14.75 2.25
CA ALA A 73 -16.30 -15.60 3.20
C ALA A 73 -15.90 -16.94 2.56
N LEU A 74 -16.81 -17.56 1.81
CA LEU A 74 -16.58 -18.82 1.12
C LEU A 74 -15.49 -18.71 0.03
N LEU A 75 -15.52 -17.66 -0.78
CA LEU A 75 -14.50 -17.40 -1.81
C LEU A 75 -13.13 -17.12 -1.16
N LEU A 76 -13.08 -16.35 -0.08
CA LEU A 76 -11.85 -16.09 0.67
C LEU A 76 -11.30 -17.36 1.32
N ALA A 77 -12.15 -18.22 1.88
CA ALA A 77 -11.76 -19.52 2.43
C ALA A 77 -11.09 -20.41 1.37
N ASN A 78 -11.54 -20.33 0.11
CA ASN A 78 -10.97 -21.04 -1.03
C ASN A 78 -9.84 -20.28 -1.75
N ASN A 79 -9.15 -19.36 -1.06
CA ASN A 79 -7.99 -18.64 -1.58
C ASN A 79 -8.26 -17.73 -2.79
N ALA A 80 -9.47 -17.15 -2.91
CA ALA A 80 -9.73 -16.14 -3.93
C ALA A 80 -8.72 -14.97 -3.82
N PRO A 81 -8.13 -14.50 -4.93
CA PRO A 81 -7.09 -13.48 -4.89
C PRO A 81 -7.66 -12.08 -4.58
N VAL A 82 -7.18 -11.45 -3.51
CA VAL A 82 -7.70 -10.14 -3.05
C VAL A 82 -6.97 -8.92 -3.66
N ARG A 83 -5.86 -9.15 -4.38
CA ARG A 83 -5.08 -8.07 -5.05
C ARG A 83 -5.43 -7.90 -6.54
N THR A 84 -6.28 -8.78 -7.07
CA THR A 84 -6.63 -8.77 -8.49
C THR A 84 -7.41 -7.52 -8.83
N LYS A 85 -6.89 -6.70 -9.76
CA LYS A 85 -7.58 -5.48 -10.20
C LYS A 85 -8.57 -5.76 -11.34
N ASN A 86 -9.75 -5.16 -11.28
CA ASN A 86 -10.70 -5.05 -12.39
C ASN A 86 -10.23 -4.04 -13.44
N VAL A 87 -11.02 -3.83 -14.51
CA VAL A 87 -10.68 -2.91 -15.61
C VAL A 87 -10.49 -1.47 -15.08
N ASP A 88 -11.35 -1.03 -14.17
CA ASP A 88 -11.27 0.28 -13.51
C ASP A 88 -10.07 0.40 -12.56
N GLY A 89 -9.47 -0.74 -12.20
CA GLY A 89 -8.23 -0.83 -11.43
C GLY A 89 -8.42 -1.06 -9.94
N TRP A 90 -9.65 -1.25 -9.50
CA TRP A 90 -9.97 -1.56 -8.11
C TRP A 90 -9.79 -3.05 -7.88
N ASN A 91 -9.24 -3.40 -6.72
CA ASN A 91 -9.22 -4.79 -6.26
C ASN A 91 -10.41 -5.02 -5.31
N PRO A 92 -10.72 -6.28 -4.94
CA PRO A 92 -11.83 -6.57 -4.05
C PRO A 92 -11.79 -5.79 -2.73
N LEU A 93 -10.59 -5.57 -2.15
CA LEU A 93 -10.48 -4.84 -0.87
C LEU A 93 -10.85 -3.37 -1.03
N MET A 94 -10.42 -2.75 -2.14
CA MET A 94 -10.80 -1.38 -2.47
C MET A 94 -12.31 -1.26 -2.71
N GLU A 95 -12.93 -2.25 -3.36
CA GLU A 95 -14.39 -2.29 -3.48
C GLU A 95 -15.04 -2.43 -2.09
N ALA A 96 -14.58 -3.35 -1.24
CA ALA A 96 -15.11 -3.54 0.11
C ALA A 96 -15.09 -2.25 0.94
N ILE A 97 -13.96 -1.53 0.92
CA ILE A 97 -13.81 -0.24 1.62
C ILE A 97 -14.81 0.78 1.07
N SER A 98 -14.96 0.83 -0.26
CA SER A 98 -15.87 1.77 -0.91
C SER A 98 -17.34 1.55 -0.56
N TYR A 99 -17.76 0.31 -0.29
CA TYR A 99 -19.13 0.00 0.15
C TYR A 99 -19.29 0.08 1.68
N GLY A 100 -18.19 0.11 2.44
CA GLY A 100 -18.20 0.34 3.88
C GLY A 100 -18.65 -0.85 4.74
N ASP A 101 -18.69 -2.09 4.19
CA ASP A 101 -19.00 -3.26 5.02
C ASP A 101 -17.77 -3.68 5.84
N ARG A 102 -17.75 -3.23 7.10
CA ARG A 102 -16.67 -3.48 8.06
C ARG A 102 -16.28 -4.95 8.19
N GLN A 103 -17.25 -5.86 8.18
CA GLN A 103 -16.98 -7.28 8.34
C GLN A 103 -16.24 -7.82 7.10
N ILE A 104 -16.73 -7.47 5.90
CA ILE A 104 -16.07 -7.86 4.64
C ILE A 104 -14.66 -7.26 4.55
N ILE A 105 -14.48 -5.99 4.93
CA ILE A 105 -13.16 -5.33 4.95
C ILE A 105 -12.21 -6.10 5.87
N THR A 106 -12.66 -6.45 7.08
CA THR A 106 -11.86 -7.19 8.06
C THR A 106 -11.43 -8.56 7.52
N GLU A 107 -12.38 -9.35 7.00
CA GLU A 107 -12.09 -10.67 6.42
C GLU A 107 -11.12 -10.57 5.24
N MET A 108 -11.30 -9.56 4.40
CA MET A 108 -10.48 -9.35 3.21
C MET A 108 -9.07 -8.85 3.55
N LEU A 109 -8.93 -7.99 4.57
CA LEU A 109 -7.65 -7.54 5.09
C LEU A 109 -6.86 -8.71 5.70
N ARG A 110 -7.50 -9.53 6.53
CA ARG A 110 -6.88 -10.76 7.07
C ARG A 110 -6.41 -11.69 5.93
N LYS A 111 -7.25 -11.86 4.91
CA LYS A 111 -6.87 -12.68 3.74
C LYS A 111 -5.70 -12.08 2.96
N LEU A 112 -5.68 -10.75 2.77
CA LEU A 112 -4.57 -10.04 2.11
C LEU A 112 -3.24 -10.29 2.82
N LYS A 113 -3.23 -10.15 4.15
CA LYS A 113 -2.05 -10.37 4.99
C LYS A 113 -1.60 -11.83 4.91
N SER A 114 -2.53 -12.77 5.02
CA SER A 114 -2.28 -14.21 4.88
C SER A 114 -1.63 -14.55 3.53
N GLN A 115 -2.22 -14.10 2.40
CA GLN A 115 -1.66 -14.32 1.06
C GLN A 115 -0.28 -13.67 0.88
N THR A 116 -0.08 -12.47 1.47
CA THR A 116 1.20 -11.77 1.41
C THR A 116 2.28 -12.53 2.19
N ARG A 117 1.95 -13.05 3.38
CA ARG A 117 2.86 -13.86 4.21
C ARG A 117 3.23 -15.17 3.52
N GLU A 118 2.26 -15.84 2.91
CA GLU A 118 2.50 -17.08 2.17
C GLU A 118 3.43 -16.85 0.98
N HIS A 119 3.15 -15.84 0.15
CA HIS A 119 3.99 -15.47 -0.98
C HIS A 119 5.41 -15.09 -0.54
N LEU A 120 5.55 -14.34 0.56
CA LEU A 120 6.86 -14.01 1.14
C LEU A 120 7.59 -15.26 1.63
N SER A 121 6.89 -16.19 2.30
CA SER A 121 7.44 -17.45 2.79
C SER A 121 8.03 -18.29 1.65
N GLN A 122 7.30 -18.40 0.53
CA GLN A 122 7.78 -19.10 -0.67
C GLN A 122 9.04 -18.47 -1.27
N ARG A 123 9.16 -17.13 -1.24
CA ARG A 123 10.31 -16.40 -1.81
C ARG A 123 11.48 -16.27 -0.83
N LYS A 124 11.25 -16.46 0.46
CA LYS A 124 12.23 -16.26 1.53
C LYS A 124 13.55 -17.01 1.29
N PRO A 125 13.58 -18.31 0.94
CA PRO A 125 14.86 -19.03 0.75
C PRO A 125 15.74 -18.39 -0.33
N HIS A 126 15.12 -17.97 -1.44
CA HIS A 126 15.82 -17.29 -2.52
C HIS A 126 16.34 -15.92 -2.07
N LEU A 127 15.53 -15.14 -1.36
CA LEU A 127 15.96 -13.84 -0.82
C LEU A 127 17.14 -14.00 0.15
N LEU A 128 17.13 -15.02 1.02
CA LEU A 128 18.25 -15.28 1.94
C LEU A 128 19.51 -15.72 1.21
N LYS A 129 19.38 -16.48 0.12
CA LYS A 129 20.52 -16.83 -0.73
C LYS A 129 21.14 -15.57 -1.34
N VAL A 130 20.35 -14.72 -1.98
CA VAL A 130 20.80 -13.44 -2.56
C VAL A 130 21.42 -12.55 -1.49
N PHE A 131 20.80 -12.49 -0.30
CA PHE A 131 21.29 -11.67 0.81
C PHE A 131 22.63 -12.17 1.37
N LYS A 132 22.88 -13.49 1.37
CA LYS A 132 24.20 -14.07 1.69
C LYS A 132 25.23 -13.73 0.61
N GLU A 133 24.87 -13.84 -0.66
CA GLU A 133 25.77 -13.59 -1.81
C GLU A 133 26.17 -12.12 -1.97
N LEU A 134 25.35 -11.17 -1.51
CA LEU A 134 25.60 -9.72 -1.63
C LEU A 134 26.89 -9.25 -0.90
N GLY A 135 27.52 -10.10 -0.10
CA GLY A 135 28.69 -9.73 0.71
C GLY A 135 28.31 -8.82 1.89
N ASP A 136 29.24 -8.61 2.81
CA ASP A 136 29.03 -7.72 3.95
C ASP A 136 29.31 -6.28 3.53
N PHE A 137 28.48 -5.34 4.00
CA PHE A 137 28.61 -3.95 3.61
C PHE A 137 28.19 -2.99 4.72
N TYR A 138 28.68 -1.77 4.57
CA TYR A 138 28.24 -0.58 5.29
C TYR A 138 27.69 0.41 4.27
N LEU A 139 26.54 0.99 4.56
CA LEU A 139 25.90 2.01 3.74
C LEU A 139 25.43 3.15 4.62
N GLU A 140 25.77 4.38 4.23
CA GLU A 140 25.28 5.61 4.84
C GLU A 140 24.33 6.30 3.86
N VAL A 141 23.05 6.33 4.20
CA VAL A 141 22.01 6.96 3.39
C VAL A 141 21.64 8.29 4.04
N LYS A 142 21.99 9.38 3.37
CA LYS A 142 21.53 10.73 3.73
C LYS A 142 20.36 11.10 2.86
N TRP A 143 19.28 11.56 3.47
CA TRP A 143 18.16 12.14 2.75
C TRP A 143 17.71 13.44 3.41
N ASP A 144 17.31 14.39 2.58
CA ASP A 144 16.78 15.69 2.96
C ASP A 144 15.61 16.04 2.03
N PHE A 145 14.55 16.64 2.59
CA PHE A 145 13.51 17.24 1.77
C PHE A 145 13.89 18.69 1.45
N GLN A 146 13.86 19.02 0.16
CA GLN A 146 14.14 20.36 -0.33
C GLN A 146 12.84 21.02 -0.77
N SER A 147 12.63 22.28 -0.39
CA SER A 147 11.53 23.10 -0.87
C SER A 147 12.04 24.28 -1.70
N TRP A 148 11.26 24.63 -2.71
CA TRP A 148 11.42 25.83 -3.52
C TRP A 148 11.10 27.11 -2.72
N ILE A 149 10.45 26.99 -1.55
CA ILE A 149 10.15 28.11 -0.64
C ILE A 149 11.43 28.45 0.14
N PRO A 150 11.90 29.73 0.11
CA PRO A 150 13.09 30.15 0.83
C PRO A 150 13.04 29.77 2.32
N LEU A 151 14.18 29.30 2.86
CA LEU A 151 14.37 28.88 4.26
C LEU A 151 13.56 27.65 4.72
N LEU A 152 12.56 27.19 3.97
CA LEU A 152 11.74 26.03 4.36
C LEU A 152 12.56 24.72 4.35
N SER A 153 13.54 24.57 3.45
CA SER A 153 14.45 23.43 3.45
C SER A 153 15.23 23.23 4.77
N ARG A 154 15.37 24.27 5.60
CA ARG A 154 16.07 24.21 6.89
C ARG A 154 15.23 23.62 8.03
N ILE A 155 13.92 23.54 7.84
CA ILE A 155 12.91 23.06 8.80
C ILE A 155 12.17 21.82 8.29
N LEU A 156 12.51 21.36 7.08
CA LEU A 156 12.06 20.09 6.55
C LEU A 156 12.88 18.94 7.15
N PRO A 157 12.27 17.75 7.27
CA PRO A 157 12.96 16.60 7.84
C PRO A 157 14.14 16.20 6.96
N SER A 158 15.20 15.78 7.63
CA SER A 158 16.38 15.16 7.04
C SER A 158 16.85 14.08 7.99
N ASP A 159 17.40 12.99 7.49
CA ASP A 159 17.95 11.95 8.36
C ASP A 159 19.18 11.31 7.73
N VAL A 160 20.01 10.75 8.60
CA VAL A 160 21.17 9.96 8.23
C VAL A 160 20.93 8.54 8.75
N CYS A 161 20.66 7.65 7.82
CA CYS A 161 20.41 6.24 8.09
C CYS A 161 21.71 5.45 7.85
N LEU A 162 22.18 4.75 8.88
CA LEU A 162 23.36 3.91 8.81
C LEU A 162 22.94 2.44 8.75
N ILE A 163 23.29 1.76 7.67
CA ILE A 163 22.92 0.37 7.43
C ILE A 163 24.18 -0.49 7.44
N TYR A 164 24.21 -1.45 8.35
CA TYR A 164 25.26 -2.44 8.50
C TYR A 164 24.69 -3.81 8.19
N LYS A 165 25.33 -4.53 7.26
CA LYS A 165 24.95 -5.89 6.91
C LYS A 165 26.11 -6.83 7.19
N LYS A 166 25.82 -7.91 7.92
CA LYS A 166 26.76 -9.00 8.18
C LYS A 166 26.09 -10.36 8.05
N GLY A 167 26.48 -11.17 7.07
CA GLY A 167 25.84 -12.45 6.77
C GLY A 167 24.36 -12.26 6.43
N THR A 168 23.46 -12.80 7.26
CA THR A 168 22.00 -12.62 7.16
C THR A 168 21.42 -11.62 8.16
N LYS A 169 22.29 -10.87 8.83
CA LYS A 169 21.91 -9.89 9.84
C LYS A 169 22.01 -8.48 9.26
N LEU A 170 21.01 -7.67 9.57
CA LEU A 170 20.95 -6.26 9.20
C LEU A 170 20.77 -5.44 10.47
N ARG A 171 21.56 -4.37 10.59
CA ARG A 171 21.35 -3.31 11.56
C ARG A 171 21.13 -2.02 10.81
N MET A 172 20.12 -1.27 11.19
CA MET A 172 19.86 0.07 10.67
C MET A 172 19.73 1.02 11.86
N ASP A 173 20.57 2.04 11.90
CA ASP A 173 20.50 3.12 12.89
C ASP A 173 19.94 4.37 12.22
N THR A 174 18.98 5.03 12.86
CA THR A 174 18.35 6.27 12.37
C THR A 174 18.21 7.28 13.51
N THR A 175 18.31 8.56 13.15
CA THR A 175 18.07 9.66 14.09
C THR A 175 16.62 10.14 14.08
N LEU A 176 15.75 9.51 13.29
CA LEU A 176 14.32 9.82 13.24
C LEU A 176 13.55 8.76 14.04
N ALA A 177 13.03 9.15 15.20
CA ALA A 177 12.25 8.25 16.06
C ALA A 177 10.78 8.16 15.65
N ASP A 178 10.16 9.29 15.34
CA ASP A 178 8.76 9.36 14.97
C ASP A 178 8.50 10.48 13.96
N PHE A 179 7.47 10.28 13.14
CA PHE A 179 6.93 11.24 12.19
C PHE A 179 5.42 11.38 12.42
N GLY A 180 5.04 12.26 13.36
CA GLY A 180 3.65 12.65 13.57
C GLY A 180 3.23 13.83 12.68
N GLU A 181 1.94 14.17 12.70
CA GLU A 181 1.38 15.31 11.94
C GLU A 181 2.05 16.67 12.26
N ARG A 182 2.77 16.79 13.39
CA ARG A 182 3.23 18.09 13.92
C ARG A 182 4.67 18.14 14.46
N ASN A 183 5.34 17.02 14.76
CA ASN A 183 6.68 17.02 15.34
C ASN A 183 7.57 15.93 14.72
N TRP A 184 8.78 16.33 14.34
CA TRP A 184 9.85 15.39 13.96
C TRP A 184 10.63 15.05 15.22
N GLU A 185 10.44 13.85 15.75
CA GLU A 185 11.15 13.46 16.95
C GLU A 185 12.52 12.92 16.59
N ARG A 186 13.57 13.65 17.00
CA ARG A 186 14.95 13.21 16.84
C ARG A 186 15.26 12.13 17.89
N GLY A 187 15.44 10.91 17.40
CA GLY A 187 15.75 9.71 18.17
C GLY A 187 17.21 9.27 18.11
N ASP A 188 17.45 8.13 18.75
CA ASP A 188 18.57 7.24 18.47
C ASP A 188 17.98 5.83 18.46
N ILE A 189 17.44 5.46 17.30
CA ILE A 189 16.68 4.22 17.11
C ILE A 189 17.51 3.24 16.29
N THR A 190 17.61 2.02 16.77
CA THR A 190 18.25 0.92 16.06
C THR A 190 17.24 -0.16 15.71
N PHE A 191 17.15 -0.48 14.43
CA PHE A 191 16.45 -1.65 13.91
C PHE A 191 17.45 -2.78 13.72
N LEU A 192 17.16 -3.95 14.28
CA LEU A 192 17.91 -5.18 14.07
C LEU A 192 17.02 -6.20 13.40
N TYR A 193 17.52 -6.79 12.32
CA TYR A 193 16.89 -7.91 11.65
C TYR A 193 17.86 -9.08 11.60
N ASP A 194 17.41 -10.25 12.05
CA ASP A 194 18.14 -11.50 11.96
C ASP A 194 17.24 -12.55 11.31
N ALA A 195 17.56 -12.93 10.07
CA ALA A 195 16.76 -13.91 9.34
C ALA A 195 16.99 -15.36 9.77
N ASP A 196 18.17 -15.65 10.33
CA ASP A 196 18.58 -17.00 10.75
C ASP A 196 18.65 -17.09 12.29
N GLY A 197 17.90 -16.24 12.99
CA GLY A 197 17.87 -16.22 14.45
C GLY A 197 17.40 -17.56 15.05
N PRO A 198 17.77 -17.87 16.30
CA PRO A 198 17.47 -19.17 16.94
C PRO A 198 15.97 -19.47 17.12
N ARG A 199 15.09 -18.49 16.87
CA ARG A 199 13.62 -18.63 16.88
C ARG A 199 12.98 -18.34 15.50
N GLY A 200 13.77 -18.43 14.43
CA GLY A 200 13.41 -17.95 13.11
C GLY A 200 13.69 -16.44 12.94
N ASN A 201 12.98 -15.81 11.99
CA ASN A 201 13.14 -14.38 11.71
C ASN A 201 12.86 -13.55 12.95
N GLN A 202 13.80 -12.67 13.30
CA GLN A 202 13.64 -11.71 14.38
C GLN A 202 13.77 -10.29 13.84
N PHE A 203 12.83 -9.44 14.22
CA PHE A 203 12.92 -8.01 14.03
C PHE A 203 12.85 -7.35 15.41
N ILE A 204 13.81 -6.50 15.72
CA ILE A 204 13.93 -5.83 17.01
C ILE A 204 14.08 -4.34 16.75
N ILE A 205 13.30 -3.55 17.46
CA ILE A 205 13.42 -2.09 17.50
C ILE A 205 13.99 -1.74 18.87
N MET A 206 15.04 -0.94 18.91
CA MET A 206 15.64 -0.45 20.15
C MET A 206 15.59 1.06 20.17
N ASP A 207 15.15 1.62 21.29
CA ASP A 207 15.37 3.04 21.60
C ASP A 207 16.57 3.12 22.53
N ASN A 208 17.68 3.62 22.00
CA ASN A 208 18.95 3.69 22.69
C ASN A 208 18.95 4.78 23.78
N LYS A 209 18.10 5.81 23.66
CA LYS A 209 17.98 6.88 24.67
C LYS A 209 17.27 6.38 25.91
N THR A 210 16.12 5.73 25.74
CA THR A 210 15.31 5.22 26.84
C THR A 210 15.75 3.81 27.30
N LYS A 211 16.66 3.17 26.55
CA LYS A 211 17.22 1.84 26.83
C LYS A 211 16.16 0.73 26.87
N VAL A 212 15.14 0.85 26.01
CA VAL A 212 14.11 -0.17 25.85
C VAL A 212 14.21 -0.82 24.47
N PHE A 213 13.71 -2.05 24.36
CA PHE A 213 13.59 -2.72 23.07
C PHE A 213 12.24 -3.40 22.93
N GLN A 214 11.75 -3.45 21.70
CA GLN A 214 10.56 -4.18 21.32
C GLN A 214 10.92 -5.22 20.26
N ARG A 215 10.34 -6.41 20.38
CA ARG A 215 10.44 -7.44 19.34
C ARG A 215 9.19 -7.35 18.46
N GLY A 216 9.38 -7.29 17.15
CA GLY A 216 8.30 -7.41 16.18
C GLY A 216 7.54 -8.72 16.41
N ARG A 217 6.23 -8.62 16.61
CA ARG A 217 5.35 -9.79 16.74
C ARG A 217 4.97 -10.28 15.34
N ASN A 218 4.88 -11.59 15.16
CA ASN A 218 4.41 -12.20 13.91
C ASN A 218 2.88 -12.33 13.85
N GLU A 219 2.20 -12.16 14.99
CA GLU A 219 0.75 -12.23 15.13
C GLU A 219 0.25 -10.87 15.60
N GLU A 220 -0.62 -10.28 14.79
CA GLU A 220 -1.32 -9.04 15.11
C GLU A 220 -2.48 -9.33 16.04
N SER A 221 -2.74 -8.39 16.95
CA SER A 221 -3.91 -8.48 17.82
C SER A 221 -5.19 -8.12 17.06
N GLU A 222 -6.34 -8.58 17.58
CA GLU A 222 -7.65 -8.19 17.02
C GLU A 222 -7.84 -6.67 17.03
N MET A 223 -7.30 -5.97 18.03
CA MET A 223 -7.32 -4.50 18.09
C MET A 223 -6.51 -3.86 16.97
N GLU A 224 -5.32 -4.38 16.65
CA GLU A 224 -4.49 -3.84 15.55
C GLU A 224 -5.20 -3.99 14.19
N VAL A 225 -5.87 -5.13 13.96
CA VAL A 225 -6.69 -5.32 12.76
C VAL A 225 -7.86 -4.34 12.75
N ASP A 226 -8.49 -4.12 13.91
CA ASP A 226 -9.60 -3.17 14.07
C ASP A 226 -9.20 -1.73 13.74
N GLU A 227 -8.07 -1.28 14.28
CA GLU A 227 -7.48 0.04 14.03
C GLU A 227 -7.13 0.23 12.55
N GLU A 228 -6.55 -0.78 11.89
CA GLU A 228 -6.29 -0.71 10.45
C GLU A 228 -7.57 -0.58 9.63
N VAL A 229 -8.63 -1.31 10.01
CA VAL A 229 -9.93 -1.20 9.34
C VAL A 229 -10.50 0.21 9.52
N ASP A 230 -10.39 0.81 10.70
CA ASP A 230 -10.84 2.18 10.96
C ASP A 230 -10.05 3.21 10.14
N VAL A 231 -8.73 3.02 9.99
CA VAL A 231 -7.90 3.83 9.09
C VAL A 231 -8.37 3.68 7.65
N LEU A 232 -8.59 2.46 7.17
CA LEU A 232 -9.06 2.23 5.79
C LEU A 232 -10.43 2.87 5.54
N MET A 233 -11.32 2.85 6.52
CA MET A 233 -12.65 3.45 6.43
C MET A 233 -12.66 4.98 6.51
N SER A 234 -11.63 5.61 7.08
CA SER A 234 -11.52 7.07 7.21
C SER A 234 -10.53 7.70 6.22
N THR A 235 -9.80 6.90 5.44
CA THR A 235 -8.82 7.37 4.46
C THR A 235 -9.30 7.19 3.02
N ASP A 236 -8.70 7.98 2.14
CA ASP A 236 -9.02 7.94 0.72
C ASP A 236 -8.53 6.64 0.08
N ILE A 237 -9.38 5.98 -0.72
CA ILE A 237 -8.92 4.83 -1.52
C ILE A 237 -8.13 5.37 -2.71
N VAL A 238 -6.86 4.98 -2.82
CA VAL A 238 -5.95 5.45 -3.87
C VAL A 238 -5.45 4.30 -4.74
N ASN A 239 -5.56 4.46 -6.06
CA ASN A 239 -4.97 3.58 -7.04
C ASN A 239 -4.05 4.37 -7.98
N ALA A 240 -2.75 4.23 -7.77
CA ALA A 240 -1.73 4.80 -8.63
C ALA A 240 -1.29 3.79 -9.70
N ARG A 241 -1.20 4.25 -10.95
CA ARG A 241 -0.64 3.50 -12.08
C ARG A 241 0.43 4.36 -12.74
N MET A 242 1.65 3.87 -12.77
CA MET A 242 2.77 4.49 -13.48
C MET A 242 2.97 3.78 -14.82
N SER A 243 2.91 4.51 -15.92
CA SER A 243 3.24 3.99 -17.25
C SER A 243 4.69 4.31 -17.59
N THR A 244 5.47 3.27 -17.88
CA THR A 244 6.86 3.38 -18.33
C THR A 244 7.00 3.37 -19.87
N LYS A 245 5.90 3.15 -20.60
CA LYS A 245 5.91 2.99 -22.07
C LYS A 245 6.47 4.20 -22.82
N THR A 246 6.34 5.38 -22.24
CA THR A 246 6.72 6.66 -22.84
C THR A 246 8.01 7.22 -22.24
N ILE A 247 8.72 6.44 -21.41
CA ILE A 247 9.96 6.91 -20.79
C ILE A 247 11.04 7.05 -21.86
N SER A 248 11.62 8.25 -21.94
CA SER A 248 12.80 8.53 -22.76
C SER A 248 13.90 9.15 -21.91
N PHE A 249 15.14 8.79 -22.23
CA PHE A 249 16.33 9.36 -21.61
C PHE A 249 16.97 10.35 -22.57
N GLN A 250 17.26 11.56 -22.09
CA GLN A 250 17.98 12.56 -22.85
C GLN A 250 19.18 13.05 -22.02
N PRO A 251 20.33 13.36 -22.62
CA PRO A 251 21.42 13.99 -21.88
C PRO A 251 20.92 15.25 -21.17
N ALA A 252 21.25 15.42 -19.90
CA ALA A 252 20.98 16.66 -19.20
C ALA A 252 21.98 17.71 -19.70
N TYR A 253 21.54 18.94 -19.94
CA TYR A 253 22.40 20.03 -20.44
C TYR A 253 22.52 21.15 -19.41
N SER A 254 23.73 21.74 -19.30
CA SER A 254 24.05 22.90 -18.47
C SER A 254 24.54 24.09 -19.32
N GLY A 255 24.44 25.31 -18.79
CA GLY A 255 24.93 26.54 -19.43
C GLY A 255 23.82 27.53 -19.85
N TRP A 256 24.01 28.81 -19.53
CA TRP A 256 23.00 29.87 -19.75
C TRP A 256 23.01 30.45 -21.18
N VAL A 257 24.18 30.45 -21.84
CA VAL A 257 24.38 30.98 -23.20
C VAL A 257 24.69 29.88 -24.21
N PHE A 258 25.50 28.88 -23.82
CA PHE A 258 25.79 27.70 -24.63
C PHE A 258 25.49 26.44 -23.82
N LYS A 259 24.49 25.67 -24.27
CA LYS A 259 24.15 24.39 -23.66
C LYS A 259 25.21 23.35 -24.01
N HIS A 260 25.79 22.73 -22.99
CA HIS A 260 26.69 21.57 -23.12
C HIS A 260 26.14 20.42 -22.29
N ALA A 261 26.44 19.18 -22.67
CA ALA A 261 26.04 18.03 -21.88
C ALA A 261 26.64 18.16 -20.47
N ARG A 262 25.83 17.92 -19.46
CA ARG A 262 26.26 18.00 -18.07
C ARG A 262 27.09 16.77 -17.78
N GLU A 263 28.36 17.00 -17.50
CA GLU A 263 29.35 16.01 -17.13
C GLU A 263 30.02 16.51 -15.85
N GLU A 264 30.11 15.64 -14.83
CA GLU A 264 30.81 15.95 -13.58
C GLU A 264 31.73 14.79 -13.20
N GLN A 265 32.76 15.10 -12.42
CA GLN A 265 33.69 14.11 -11.90
C GLN A 265 33.33 13.82 -10.44
N LEU A 266 32.91 12.58 -10.15
CA LEU A 266 32.60 12.12 -8.79
C LEU A 266 33.71 11.16 -8.35
N GLY A 267 34.72 11.71 -7.66
CA GLY A 267 35.96 10.99 -7.33
C GLY A 267 36.78 10.69 -8.59
N ASP A 268 37.08 9.42 -8.83
CA ASP A 268 37.86 8.97 -10.01
C ASP A 268 36.98 8.62 -11.23
N TYR A 269 35.66 8.78 -11.13
CA TYR A 269 34.73 8.34 -12.17
C TYR A 269 34.10 9.54 -12.90
N PRO A 270 34.16 9.57 -14.25
CA PRO A 270 33.40 10.53 -15.03
C PRO A 270 31.91 10.15 -15.03
N VAL A 271 31.04 11.12 -14.71
CA VAL A 271 29.59 10.92 -14.59
C VAL A 271 28.85 11.79 -15.60
N THR A 272 28.02 11.15 -16.41
CA THR A 272 27.12 11.80 -17.38
C THR A 272 25.70 11.83 -16.81
N PHE A 273 25.03 12.98 -16.91
CA PHE A 273 23.67 13.14 -16.40
C PHE A 273 22.63 12.94 -17.52
N PHE A 274 21.52 12.28 -17.19
CA PHE A 274 20.37 12.12 -18.07
C PHE A 274 19.10 12.65 -17.40
N THR A 275 18.26 13.36 -18.17
CA THR A 275 16.88 13.67 -17.82
C THR A 275 15.98 12.51 -18.25
N VAL A 276 15.06 12.12 -17.37
CA VAL A 276 14.07 11.08 -17.63
C VAL A 276 12.73 11.75 -17.88
N ASP A 277 12.28 11.72 -19.14
CA ASP A 277 11.02 12.34 -19.57
C ASP A 277 9.96 11.29 -19.89
N GLY A 278 8.70 11.72 -19.93
CA GLY A 278 7.59 10.87 -20.37
C GLY A 278 7.08 9.86 -19.33
N MET A 279 7.51 9.95 -18.07
CA MET A 279 6.89 9.22 -16.97
C MET A 279 5.48 9.75 -16.71
N LYS A 280 4.45 8.92 -16.92
CA LYS A 280 3.06 9.27 -16.66
C LYS A 280 2.53 8.52 -15.44
N LEU A 281 2.31 9.24 -14.35
CA LEU A 281 1.63 8.75 -13.16
C LEU A 281 0.14 9.13 -13.22
N THR A 282 -0.73 8.12 -13.29
CA THR A 282 -2.19 8.33 -13.19
C THR A 282 -2.68 7.82 -11.83
N THR A 283 -3.26 8.70 -11.04
CA THR A 283 -3.84 8.37 -9.73
C THR A 283 -5.35 8.49 -9.80
N ARG A 284 -6.05 7.42 -9.42
CA ARG A 284 -7.51 7.41 -9.25
C ARG A 284 -7.83 7.35 -7.77
N LYS A 285 -8.87 8.06 -7.35
CA LYS A 285 -9.22 8.25 -5.96
C LYS A 285 -10.72 8.06 -5.74
N ARG A 286 -11.10 7.32 -4.71
CA ARG A 286 -12.49 7.05 -4.30
C ARG A 286 -12.70 7.52 -2.86
N ARG A 287 -13.88 8.07 -2.60
CA ARG A 287 -14.24 8.83 -1.37
C ARG A 287 -15.71 8.67 -0.97
N GLU A 288 -16.47 7.87 -1.69
CA GLU A 288 -17.89 7.66 -1.43
C GLU A 288 -18.19 7.04 -0.06
N HIS A 289 -17.22 6.35 0.55
CA HIS A 289 -17.32 5.80 1.90
C HIS A 289 -16.99 6.80 3.00
N LEU A 290 -16.43 7.97 2.65
CA LEU A 290 -15.97 8.97 3.61
C LEU A 290 -17.06 9.97 3.97
N SER A 291 -17.08 10.40 5.24
CA SER A 291 -17.87 11.55 5.67
C SER A 291 -17.27 12.87 5.15
N ASN A 292 -18.05 13.95 5.19
CA ASN A 292 -17.54 15.29 4.85
C ASN A 292 -16.38 15.72 5.76
N GLU A 293 -16.40 15.29 7.03
CA GLU A 293 -15.33 15.55 8.00
C GLU A 293 -14.06 14.80 7.64
N ASP A 294 -14.17 13.51 7.28
CA ASP A 294 -13.04 12.70 6.82
C ASP A 294 -12.42 13.30 5.56
N VAL A 295 -13.24 13.73 4.60
CA VAL A 295 -12.75 14.39 3.39
C VAL A 295 -12.01 15.69 3.72
N LYS A 296 -12.50 16.48 4.68
CA LYS A 296 -11.84 17.72 5.14
C LYS A 296 -10.52 17.40 5.84
N LYS A 297 -10.50 16.42 6.75
CA LYS A 297 -9.29 15.94 7.46
C LYS A 297 -8.24 15.39 6.50
N ASN A 298 -8.64 14.57 5.54
CA ASN A 298 -7.73 14.00 4.53
C ASN A 298 -7.16 15.08 3.61
N LYS A 299 -7.95 16.13 3.29
CA LYS A 299 -7.46 17.29 2.54
C LYS A 299 -6.47 18.12 3.38
N SER A 300 -6.79 18.42 4.64
CA SER A 300 -5.90 19.21 5.50
C SER A 300 -4.56 18.51 5.74
N MET A 301 -4.57 17.18 5.97
CA MET A 301 -3.34 16.38 6.08
C MET A 301 -2.48 16.46 4.82
N LEU A 302 -3.07 16.32 3.63
CA LEU A 302 -2.31 16.41 2.38
C LEU A 302 -1.77 17.84 2.15
N THR A 303 -2.54 18.86 2.50
CA THR A 303 -2.10 20.25 2.39
C THR A 303 -0.96 20.55 3.36
N SER A 304 -1.04 20.12 4.63
CA SER A 304 0.03 20.32 5.61
C SER A 304 1.33 19.61 5.19
N LEU A 305 1.22 18.39 4.66
CA LEU A 305 2.35 17.65 4.09
C LEU A 305 2.97 18.37 2.87
N ALA A 306 2.15 18.99 2.02
CA ALA A 306 2.62 19.65 0.79
C ALA A 306 3.18 21.05 1.02
N THR A 307 2.65 21.81 1.99
CA THR A 307 3.07 23.19 2.27
C THR A 307 4.06 23.29 3.43
N GLY A 308 4.35 22.20 4.14
CA GLY A 308 5.19 22.19 5.34
C GLY A 308 4.67 23.12 6.43
N SER A 309 3.40 23.52 6.37
CA SER A 309 2.82 24.51 7.27
C SER A 309 2.21 23.82 8.48
N MET A 310 2.64 24.22 9.67
CA MET A 310 1.98 23.86 10.92
C MET A 310 0.57 24.45 10.88
N VAL A 311 -0.46 23.59 10.80
CA VAL A 311 -1.84 24.03 11.00
C VAL A 311 -1.92 24.58 12.43
N GLY A 312 -2.30 25.85 12.61
CA GLY A 312 -2.54 26.44 13.92
C GLY A 312 -3.79 25.82 14.55
N ASP A 313 -3.77 25.61 15.86
CA ASP A 313 -4.96 25.29 16.65
C ASP A 313 -5.87 26.53 16.71
N ASP A 314 -6.71 26.74 15.70
CA ASP A 314 -7.82 27.69 15.80
C ASP A 314 -9.14 26.93 16.03
N GLU A 315 -9.53 26.94 17.30
CA GLU A 315 -10.89 26.89 17.86
C GLU A 315 -11.88 25.84 17.31
N PHE A 316 -11.94 24.68 17.99
CA PHE A 316 -13.20 23.98 18.20
C PHE A 316 -13.73 24.32 19.60
N ILE A 317 -14.29 25.51 19.77
CA ILE A 317 -15.20 25.78 20.89
C ILE A 317 -16.56 25.20 20.50
N VAL A 318 -16.91 24.09 21.13
CA VAL A 318 -18.27 23.55 21.14
C VAL A 318 -19.14 24.48 21.99
N ARG A 319 -20.24 24.97 21.41
CA ARG A 319 -21.48 25.19 22.16
C ARG A 319 -22.53 24.24 21.63
#